data_AF-A0A811L309-F1
#
_entry.id   AF-A0A811L309-F1
#
_cell.length_a   1.000
_cell.length_b   1.000
_cell.length_c   1.000
_cell.angle_alpha   90.00
_cell.angle_beta   90.00
_cell.angle_gamma   90.00
#
_symmetry.space_group_name_H-M   'P 1'
#
loop_
_entity.id
_entity.type
_entity.pdbx_description
1 polymer ?
#
loop_
_entity_poly.entity_id
_entity_poly.type
_entity_poly.pdbx_seq_one_letter_code
_entity_poly.pdbx_strand_id
1 'polypeptide(L)'
;MREELAFNATHFDDLPEADRLWIVIVGAAFTLLLGFGWGANGLANIFATSVGAGVINDRQAKYCAIGFQIVAFLYIALTSAHISFDNPLSVIYNESANDVIIGQVSFIISSAVWVCCTSVFGVPVSSRHCITGSAIGFILIVGGFGSLKWERIQVLALSLLLTPLITGVLAFLALYLLDIILLRKQFKHNLLTYTVATLHMISSTLFTFGLLYGISCDFGIVPLPLQYSGLCSVIVGLIVFLIIVFFIDPMLHVQVEYDEQKAKDNEVNRDDHSFRVNRFKVKKINMLPKKFMISIDGKTPITNHISPEGMDVIKEKVGPKIQKHIRSDVNNINSVTKYAFSTVLFFTCGFMAFIQAVENIRLSALPLNILIKVYQHEVITETTSIPPLLALYVTPVICCGIYFMGGRVMNTVAFDLGCNNVITHLMAQLATTIVINMSPTLNVYHSNSYCLVFAMICLGFVPQNGKMNWKALRNIVIVFKP
;
A
#
# COMPACT_ATOMS: atom_id res chain seq x y z
N MET A 1 31.61 -8.49 -44.79
CA MET A 1 30.14 -8.34 -44.78
C MET A 1 29.61 -8.74 -43.41
N ARG A 2 29.74 -7.85 -42.42
CA ARG A 2 28.79 -7.80 -41.30
C ARG A 2 27.90 -6.64 -41.67
N GLU A 3 26.66 -6.93 -42.03
CA GLU A 3 25.65 -5.89 -42.16
C GLU A 3 25.55 -5.21 -40.79
N GLU A 4 26.02 -3.97 -40.75
CA GLU A 4 25.62 -3.00 -39.75
C GLU A 4 24.10 -2.87 -39.86
N LEU A 5 23.37 -3.59 -39.00
CA LEU A 5 22.04 -3.19 -38.56
C LEU A 5 22.21 -1.94 -37.69
N ALA A 6 22.69 -0.86 -38.31
CA ALA A 6 22.51 0.48 -37.80
C ALA A 6 21.02 0.75 -37.90
N PHE A 7 20.31 0.56 -36.79
CA PHE A 7 19.03 1.22 -36.60
C PHE A 7 19.34 2.71 -36.60
N ASN A 8 19.32 3.34 -37.78
CA ASN A 8 19.30 4.79 -37.94
C ASN A 8 18.00 5.28 -37.29
N ALA A 9 18.00 5.40 -35.96
CA ALA A 9 17.05 6.22 -35.26
C ALA A 9 17.31 7.65 -35.75
N THR A 10 16.43 8.14 -36.63
CA THR A 10 16.34 9.56 -36.95
C THR A 10 16.41 10.35 -35.65
N HIS A 11 17.38 11.26 -35.50
CA HIS A 11 17.43 12.05 -34.27
C HIS A 11 16.08 12.76 -34.12
N PHE A 12 15.55 12.85 -32.90
CA PHE A 12 14.25 13.48 -32.71
C PHE A 12 14.21 14.89 -33.29
N ASP A 13 15.32 15.62 -33.22
CA ASP A 13 15.47 16.95 -33.82
C ASP A 13 15.37 16.96 -35.35
N ASP A 14 15.59 15.81 -36.00
CA ASP A 14 15.46 15.63 -37.45
C ASP A 14 14.00 15.44 -37.87
N LEU A 15 13.09 15.14 -36.93
CA LEU A 15 11.67 14.97 -37.22
C LEU A 15 10.98 16.32 -37.44
N PRO A 16 10.02 16.41 -38.38
CA PRO A 16 9.15 17.57 -38.51
C PRO A 16 8.51 17.95 -37.17
N GLU A 17 8.37 19.25 -36.90
CA GLU A 17 7.75 19.75 -35.66
C GLU A 17 6.36 19.15 -35.40
N ALA A 18 5.57 18.95 -36.46
CA ALA A 18 4.27 18.30 -36.37
C ALA A 18 4.37 16.86 -35.82
N ASP A 19 5.35 16.08 -36.28
CA ASP A 19 5.54 14.69 -35.84
C ASP A 19 6.02 14.64 -34.39
N ARG A 20 6.94 15.54 -34.02
CA ARG A 20 7.39 15.71 -32.63
C ARG A 20 6.23 16.05 -31.69
N LEU A 21 5.35 16.95 -32.11
CA LEU A 21 4.16 17.32 -31.34
C LEU A 21 3.19 16.12 -31.19
N TRP A 22 2.96 15.34 -32.25
CA TRP A 22 2.11 14.15 -32.18
C TRP A 22 2.66 13.09 -31.21
N ILE A 23 3.97 12.90 -31.14
CA ILE A 23 4.61 12.01 -30.16
C ILE A 23 4.27 12.45 -28.73
N VAL A 24 4.33 13.75 -28.44
CA VAL A 24 3.95 14.30 -27.13
C VAL A 24 2.46 14.13 -26.85
N ILE A 25 1.58 14.38 -27.83
CA ILE A 25 0.12 14.22 -27.70
C ILE A 25 -0.24 12.76 -27.38
N VAL A 26 0.37 11.81 -28.09
CA VAL A 26 0.17 10.37 -27.85
C VAL A 26 0.68 10.00 -26.45
N GLY A 27 1.87 10.46 -26.07
CA GLY A 27 2.42 10.25 -24.72
C GLY A 27 1.50 10.81 -23.63
N ALA A 28 0.94 12.00 -23.83
CA ALA A 28 -0.01 12.61 -22.91
C ALA A 28 -1.30 11.77 -22.77
N ALA A 29 -1.88 11.31 -23.89
CA ALA A 29 -3.06 10.47 -23.88
C ALA A 29 -2.83 9.15 -23.11
N PHE A 30 -1.71 8.46 -23.35
CA PHE A 30 -1.38 7.23 -22.62
C PHE A 30 -1.00 7.47 -21.17
N THR A 31 -0.52 8.67 -20.81
CA THR A 31 -0.27 9.05 -19.42
C THR A 31 -1.56 9.08 -18.60
N LEU A 32 -2.69 9.47 -19.20
CA LEU A 32 -3.99 9.34 -18.53
C LEU A 32 -4.33 7.88 -18.26
N LEU A 33 -4.12 6.98 -19.23
CA LEU A 33 -4.33 5.55 -19.04
C LEU A 33 -3.40 4.98 -17.96
N LEU A 34 -2.14 5.42 -17.93
CA LEU A 34 -1.18 5.07 -16.89
C LEU A 34 -1.67 5.50 -15.51
N GLY A 35 -2.14 6.74 -15.37
CA GLY A 35 -2.74 7.24 -14.13
C GLY A 35 -3.97 6.47 -13.69
N PHE A 36 -4.86 6.12 -14.62
CA PHE A 36 -6.02 5.26 -14.34
C PHE A 36 -5.57 3.91 -13.77
N GLY A 37 -4.57 3.29 -14.40
CA GLY A 37 -4.01 2.02 -13.97
C GLY A 37 -3.36 2.07 -12.60
N TRP A 38 -2.53 3.09 -12.30
CA TRP A 38 -1.93 3.26 -10.98
C TRP A 38 -2.98 3.52 -9.90
N GLY A 39 -4.02 4.29 -10.19
CA GLY A 39 -5.15 4.47 -9.28
C GLY A 39 -5.88 3.16 -8.99
N ALA A 40 -6.12 2.34 -10.00
CA ALA A 40 -6.77 1.05 -9.84
C ALA A 40 -5.91 0.05 -9.06
N ASN A 41 -4.61 -0.05 -9.35
CA ASN A 41 -3.75 -1.02 -8.69
C ASN A 41 -3.37 -0.58 -7.26
N GLY A 42 -3.10 0.71 -7.09
CA GLY A 42 -2.57 1.28 -5.84
C GLY A 42 -3.54 1.18 -4.66
N LEU A 43 -4.86 1.11 -4.90
CA LEU A 43 -5.86 1.01 -3.82
C LEU A 43 -5.62 -0.23 -2.92
N ALA A 44 -5.18 -1.34 -3.52
CA ALA A 44 -4.95 -2.58 -2.80
C ALA A 44 -3.80 -2.46 -1.78
N ASN A 45 -2.75 -1.70 -2.09
CA ASN A 45 -1.60 -1.50 -1.21
C ASN A 45 -1.96 -0.70 0.06
N ILE A 46 -3.08 0.02 0.03
CA ILE A 46 -3.51 0.95 1.07
C ILE A 46 -4.55 0.30 1.97
N PHE A 47 -5.65 -0.18 1.38
CA PHE A 47 -6.87 -0.52 2.11
C PHE A 47 -7.28 -2.00 1.98
N ALA A 48 -6.52 -2.86 1.29
CA ALA A 48 -6.85 -4.29 1.25
C ALA A 48 -6.82 -4.93 2.65
N THR A 49 -5.90 -4.49 3.52
CA THR A 49 -5.80 -4.97 4.89
C THR A 49 -6.99 -4.53 5.76
N SER A 50 -7.40 -3.27 5.68
CA SER A 50 -8.54 -2.75 6.44
C SER A 50 -9.89 -3.29 5.93
N VAL A 51 -10.03 -3.49 4.62
CA VAL A 51 -11.22 -4.12 4.01
C VAL A 51 -11.27 -5.62 4.32
N GLY A 52 -10.14 -6.33 4.17
CA GLY A 52 -10.02 -7.75 4.48
C GLY A 52 -10.25 -8.06 5.96
N ALA A 53 -9.87 -7.14 6.85
CA ALA A 53 -10.15 -7.19 8.28
C ALA A 53 -11.61 -6.84 8.65
N GLY A 54 -12.40 -6.31 7.70
CA GLY A 54 -13.77 -5.86 7.93
C GLY A 54 -13.88 -4.55 8.74
N VAL A 55 -12.83 -3.72 8.74
CA VAL A 55 -12.81 -2.41 9.42
C VAL A 55 -13.59 -1.37 8.63
N ILE A 56 -13.39 -1.36 7.31
CA ILE A 56 -14.11 -0.50 6.37
C ILE A 56 -14.63 -1.33 5.21
N ASN A 57 -15.67 -0.84 4.53
CA ASN A 57 -16.17 -1.46 3.31
C ASN A 57 -15.45 -0.93 2.05
N ASP A 58 -15.62 -1.62 0.92
CA ASP A 58 -15.02 -1.25 -0.37
C ASP A 58 -15.35 0.20 -0.79
N ARG A 59 -16.58 0.66 -0.56
CA ARG A 59 -17.00 2.03 -0.91
C ARG A 59 -16.28 3.08 -0.06
N GLN A 60 -16.17 2.85 1.24
CA GLN A 60 -15.47 3.72 2.18
C GLN A 60 -13.98 3.79 1.82
N ALA A 61 -13.35 2.65 1.51
CA ALA A 61 -11.96 2.60 1.07
C ALA A 61 -11.71 3.48 -0.16
N LYS A 62 -12.58 3.41 -1.18
CA LYS A 62 -12.50 4.25 -2.39
C LYS A 62 -12.61 5.74 -2.07
N TYR A 63 -13.59 6.15 -1.26
CA TYR A 63 -13.75 7.56 -0.90
C TYR A 63 -12.58 8.09 -0.07
N CYS A 64 -12.07 7.30 0.88
CA CYS A 64 -10.88 7.66 1.65
C CYS A 64 -9.65 7.81 0.75
N ALA A 65 -9.43 6.86 -0.17
CA ALA A 65 -8.30 6.91 -1.10
C ALA A 65 -8.37 8.14 -2.02
N ILE A 66 -9.55 8.48 -2.54
CA ILE A 66 -9.74 9.72 -3.32
C ILE A 66 -9.42 10.96 -2.49
N GLY A 67 -9.82 11.00 -1.21
CA GLY A 67 -9.47 12.08 -0.30
C GLY A 67 -7.95 12.24 -0.15
N PHE A 68 -7.22 11.16 0.12
CA PHE A 68 -5.77 11.18 0.18
C PHE A 68 -5.11 11.54 -1.16
N GLN A 69 -5.73 11.16 -2.28
CA GLN A 69 -5.25 11.52 -3.62
C GLN A 69 -5.30 13.02 -3.86
N ILE A 70 -6.36 13.70 -3.39
CA ILE A 70 -6.47 15.16 -3.46
C ILE A 70 -5.43 15.83 -2.54
N VAL A 71 -5.24 15.30 -1.33
CA VAL A 71 -4.22 15.80 -0.39
C VAL A 71 -2.81 15.67 -0.97
N ALA A 72 -2.50 14.54 -1.61
CA ALA A 72 -1.22 14.32 -2.30
C ALA A 72 -1.01 15.29 -3.46
N PHE A 73 -2.06 15.58 -4.25
CA PHE A 73 -2.00 16.60 -5.29
C PHE A 73 -1.68 17.97 -4.71
N LEU A 74 -2.38 18.40 -3.65
CA LEU A 74 -2.13 19.69 -2.99
C LEU A 74 -0.70 19.77 -2.47
N TYR A 75 -0.19 18.69 -1.88
CA TYR A 75 1.19 18.59 -1.43
C TYR A 75 2.19 18.81 -2.58
N ILE A 76 2.06 18.08 -3.69
CA ILE A 76 2.95 18.25 -4.86
C ILE A 76 2.81 19.65 -5.45
N ALA A 77 1.59 20.18 -5.57
CA ALA A 77 1.37 21.51 -6.12
C ALA A 77 2.07 22.60 -5.29
N LEU A 78 1.96 22.55 -3.96
CA LEU A 78 2.54 23.52 -3.03
C LEU A 78 4.07 23.40 -2.93
N THR A 79 4.63 22.21 -3.12
CA THR A 79 6.08 21.96 -2.93
C THR A 79 6.82 21.73 -4.26
N SER A 80 6.15 21.91 -5.40
CA SER A 80 6.72 21.68 -6.76
C SER A 80 8.03 22.43 -7.05
N ALA A 81 8.26 23.58 -6.41
CA ALA A 81 9.51 24.34 -6.55
C ALA A 81 10.71 23.74 -5.81
N HIS A 82 10.47 22.84 -4.85
CA HIS A 82 11.50 22.28 -3.96
C HIS A 82 11.59 20.75 -4.01
N ILE A 83 10.69 20.10 -4.74
CA ILE A 83 10.63 18.64 -4.91
C ILE A 83 11.11 18.28 -6.31
N SER A 84 12.08 17.37 -6.41
CA SER A 84 12.54 16.78 -7.67
C SER A 84 12.65 15.26 -7.52
N PHE A 85 12.23 14.54 -8.56
CA PHE A 85 12.21 13.08 -8.54
C PHE A 85 13.24 12.52 -9.49
N ASP A 86 13.87 11.42 -9.09
CA ASP A 86 14.79 10.68 -9.96
C ASP A 86 14.09 10.23 -11.24
N ASN A 87 14.75 10.48 -12.37
CA ASN A 87 14.36 9.95 -13.66
C ASN A 87 14.53 8.41 -13.65
N PRO A 88 13.46 7.62 -13.86
CA PRO A 88 13.56 6.16 -13.88
C PRO A 88 14.54 5.60 -14.92
N LEU A 89 14.77 6.32 -16.03
CA LEU A 89 15.66 5.89 -17.11
C LEU A 89 17.14 6.19 -16.83
N SER A 90 17.46 7.27 -16.10
CA SER A 90 18.86 7.64 -15.82
C SER A 90 19.59 6.61 -14.96
N VAL A 91 18.84 5.89 -14.13
CA VAL A 91 19.34 4.81 -13.28
C VAL A 91 19.89 3.63 -14.09
N ILE A 92 19.42 3.43 -15.33
CA ILE A 92 19.64 2.20 -16.11
C ILE A 92 20.37 2.46 -17.43
N TYR A 93 20.34 3.70 -17.95
CA TYR A 93 20.86 4.05 -19.29
C TYR A 93 22.20 4.81 -19.27
N ASN A 94 23.05 4.55 -20.27
CA ASN A 94 24.41 5.09 -20.41
C ASN A 94 24.58 6.19 -21.48
N GLU A 95 23.61 6.46 -22.36
CA GLU A 95 23.81 7.30 -23.56
C GLU A 95 22.91 8.55 -23.68
N SER A 96 23.20 9.35 -24.72
CA SER A 96 22.81 10.76 -24.90
C SER A 96 21.29 11.02 -25.07
N ALA A 97 20.91 12.28 -24.82
CA ALA A 97 19.54 12.77 -24.67
C ALA A 97 18.59 12.55 -25.87
N ASN A 98 19.10 12.28 -27.08
CA ASN A 98 18.27 12.26 -28.30
C ASN A 98 17.52 10.93 -28.55
N ASP A 99 17.96 9.80 -27.99
CA ASP A 99 17.23 8.52 -28.07
C ASP A 99 16.14 8.38 -27.00
N VAL A 100 16.10 9.31 -26.04
CA VAL A 100 15.30 9.21 -24.82
C VAL A 100 13.79 9.29 -25.09
N ILE A 101 13.36 9.87 -26.20
CA ILE A 101 11.96 10.29 -26.41
C ILE A 101 11.07 9.15 -26.90
N ILE A 102 11.51 8.43 -27.95
CA ILE A 102 10.82 7.22 -28.40
C ILE A 102 10.79 6.21 -27.24
N GLY A 103 11.86 6.19 -26.43
CA GLY A 103 11.90 5.45 -25.19
C GLY A 103 10.88 5.88 -24.16
N GLN A 104 10.75 7.18 -23.93
CA GLN A 104 9.83 7.72 -22.95
C GLN A 104 8.37 7.42 -23.32
N VAL A 105 8.00 7.52 -24.60
CA VAL A 105 6.66 7.16 -25.07
C VAL A 105 6.41 5.67 -25.01
N SER A 106 7.35 4.84 -25.48
CA SER A 106 7.27 3.38 -25.40
C SER A 106 7.14 2.90 -23.95
N PHE A 107 7.89 3.53 -23.05
CA PHE A 107 7.84 3.31 -21.62
C PHE A 107 6.46 3.61 -21.04
N ILE A 108 5.87 4.77 -21.38
CA ILE A 108 4.54 5.17 -20.91
C ILE A 108 3.49 4.18 -21.41
N ILE A 109 3.51 3.84 -22.70
CA ILE A 109 2.55 2.93 -23.33
C ILE A 109 2.65 1.52 -22.70
N SER A 110 3.86 0.96 -22.64
CA SER A 110 4.11 -0.37 -22.06
C SER A 110 3.61 -0.44 -20.62
N SER A 111 4.01 0.55 -19.80
CA SER A 111 3.60 0.61 -18.40
C SER A 111 2.08 0.72 -18.27
N ALA A 112 1.44 1.59 -19.07
CA ALA A 112 -0.01 1.84 -19.03
C ALA A 112 -0.81 0.59 -19.41
N VAL A 113 -0.41 -0.08 -20.49
CA VAL A 113 -1.06 -1.32 -20.96
C VAL A 113 -0.92 -2.40 -19.90
N TRP A 114 0.28 -2.60 -19.36
CA TRP A 114 0.53 -3.64 -18.36
C TRP A 114 -0.28 -3.41 -17.07
N VAL A 115 -0.21 -2.22 -16.48
CA VAL A 115 -0.91 -1.93 -15.23
C VAL A 115 -2.44 -1.97 -15.39
N CYS A 116 -2.97 -1.55 -16.55
CA CYS A 116 -4.40 -1.62 -16.82
C CYS A 116 -4.86 -3.08 -17.01
N CYS A 117 -4.11 -3.87 -17.78
CA CYS A 117 -4.43 -5.28 -17.99
C CYS A 117 -4.47 -6.05 -16.67
N THR A 118 -3.43 -5.95 -15.85
CA THR A 118 -3.37 -6.65 -14.55
C THR A 118 -4.46 -6.18 -13.59
N SER A 119 -4.79 -4.88 -13.61
CA SER A 119 -5.87 -4.34 -12.80
C SER A 119 -7.26 -4.83 -13.24
N VAL A 120 -7.48 -5.04 -14.55
CA VAL A 120 -8.71 -5.68 -15.07
C VAL A 120 -8.84 -7.11 -14.53
N PHE A 121 -7.73 -7.85 -14.46
CA PHE A 121 -7.65 -9.19 -13.89
C PHE A 121 -7.60 -9.22 -12.35
N GLY A 122 -7.64 -8.07 -11.69
CA GLY A 122 -7.60 -7.98 -10.23
C GLY A 122 -6.26 -8.41 -9.62
N VAL A 123 -5.17 -8.35 -10.37
CA VAL A 123 -3.84 -8.77 -9.89
C VAL A 123 -3.04 -7.55 -9.41
N PRO A 124 -2.58 -7.53 -8.15
CA PRO A 124 -1.69 -6.46 -7.67
C PRO A 124 -0.37 -6.50 -8.46
N VAL A 125 0.21 -5.33 -8.77
CA VAL A 125 1.46 -5.23 -9.54
C VAL A 125 2.44 -4.31 -8.83
N SER A 126 3.72 -4.70 -8.85
CA SER A 126 4.79 -3.83 -8.39
C SER A 126 5.06 -2.71 -9.39
N SER A 127 4.92 -1.47 -8.92
CA SER A 127 5.25 -0.28 -9.70
C SER A 127 6.71 -0.27 -10.17
N ARG A 128 7.65 -0.62 -9.29
CA ARG A 128 9.08 -0.70 -9.62
C ARG A 128 9.35 -1.72 -10.72
N HIS A 129 8.79 -2.93 -10.65
CA HIS A 129 9.01 -3.94 -11.69
C HIS A 129 8.42 -3.52 -13.04
N CYS A 130 7.21 -2.93 -13.04
CA CYS A 130 6.57 -2.45 -14.25
C CYS A 130 7.41 -1.38 -14.96
N ILE A 131 7.90 -0.41 -14.19
CA ILE A 131 8.71 0.71 -14.67
C ILE A 131 10.08 0.24 -15.14
N THR A 132 10.79 -0.51 -14.29
CA THR A 132 12.12 -1.03 -14.64
C THR A 132 12.04 -1.99 -15.82
N GLY A 133 11.04 -2.88 -15.89
CA GLY A 133 10.86 -3.78 -17.02
C GLY A 133 10.60 -3.03 -18.32
N SER A 134 9.74 -2.01 -18.30
CA SER A 134 9.50 -1.15 -19.46
C SER A 134 10.76 -0.39 -19.89
N ALA A 135 11.56 0.10 -18.94
CA ALA A 135 12.83 0.77 -19.20
C ALA A 135 13.87 -0.18 -19.81
N ILE A 136 14.08 -1.36 -19.21
CA ILE A 136 15.04 -2.37 -19.70
C ILE A 136 14.66 -2.81 -21.11
N GLY A 137 13.37 -3.10 -21.36
CA GLY A 137 12.90 -3.54 -22.67
C GLY A 137 13.19 -2.52 -23.78
N PHE A 138 12.95 -1.23 -23.50
CA PHE A 138 13.31 -0.16 -24.42
C PHE A 138 14.83 -0.08 -24.66
N ILE A 139 15.62 -0.04 -23.59
CA ILE A 139 17.08 0.12 -23.69
C ILE A 139 17.72 -1.05 -24.46
N LEU A 140 17.22 -2.27 -24.27
CA LEU A 140 17.70 -3.44 -25.01
C LEU A 140 17.44 -3.35 -26.51
N ILE A 141 16.34 -2.73 -26.93
CA ILE A 141 16.01 -2.57 -28.35
C ILE A 141 16.89 -1.49 -28.98
N VAL A 142 17.09 -0.36 -28.29
CA VAL A 142 17.82 0.79 -28.85
C VAL A 142 19.34 0.64 -28.72
N GLY A 143 19.82 0.36 -27.51
CA GLY A 143 21.26 0.31 -27.21
C GLY A 143 21.83 -1.11 -27.11
N GLY A 144 20.98 -2.14 -27.11
CA GLY A 144 21.43 -3.52 -26.88
C GLY A 144 21.87 -3.78 -25.43
N PHE A 145 22.42 -4.97 -25.19
CA PHE A 145 22.83 -5.41 -23.84
C PHE A 145 23.97 -4.59 -23.22
N GLY A 146 24.76 -3.89 -24.05
CA GLY A 146 25.89 -3.07 -23.61
C GLY A 146 25.48 -1.73 -22.96
N SER A 147 24.29 -1.22 -23.28
CA SER A 147 23.80 0.07 -22.79
C SER A 147 23.14 0.01 -21.41
N LEU A 148 22.99 -1.20 -20.86
CA LEU A 148 22.43 -1.43 -19.52
C LEU A 148 23.50 -1.33 -18.43
N LYS A 149 23.19 -0.58 -17.37
CA LYS A 149 23.96 -0.57 -16.12
C LYS A 149 23.69 -1.86 -15.30
N TRP A 150 24.31 -2.96 -15.67
CA TRP A 150 24.10 -4.28 -15.03
C TRP A 150 24.29 -4.28 -13.51
N GLU A 151 25.25 -3.53 -12.99
CA GLU A 151 25.46 -3.37 -11.55
C GLU A 151 24.20 -2.82 -10.86
N ARG A 152 23.58 -1.78 -11.44
CA ARG A 152 22.35 -1.17 -10.91
C ARG A 152 21.16 -2.12 -11.02
N ILE A 153 21.04 -2.86 -12.13
CA ILE A 153 19.98 -3.85 -12.33
C ILE A 153 20.09 -4.99 -11.33
N GLN A 154 21.31 -5.48 -11.05
CA GLN A 154 21.53 -6.55 -10.08
C GLN A 154 21.16 -6.11 -8.66
N VAL A 155 21.60 -4.93 -8.23
CA VAL A 155 21.23 -4.36 -6.92
C VAL A 155 19.71 -4.18 -6.82
N LEU A 156 19.09 -3.67 -7.88
CA LEU A 156 17.63 -3.50 -7.97
C LEU A 156 16.89 -4.84 -7.86
N ALA A 157 17.27 -5.84 -8.64
CA ALA A 157 16.65 -7.17 -8.63
C ALA A 157 16.79 -7.86 -7.25
N LEU A 158 17.99 -7.80 -6.66
CA LEU A 158 18.24 -8.34 -5.31
C LEU A 158 17.42 -7.63 -4.25
N SER A 159 17.35 -6.29 -4.31
CA SER A 159 16.58 -5.48 -3.36
C SER A 159 15.08 -5.79 -3.43
N LEU A 160 14.55 -5.90 -4.64
CA LEU A 160 13.13 -6.20 -4.89
C LEU A 160 12.75 -7.64 -4.50
N LEU A 161 13.72 -8.56 -4.47
CA LEU A 161 13.54 -9.92 -3.96
C LEU A 161 13.65 -9.99 -2.42
N LEU A 162 14.63 -9.30 -1.83
CA LEU A 162 14.92 -9.39 -0.39
C LEU A 162 13.94 -8.58 0.46
N THR A 163 13.49 -7.41 0.00
CA THR A 163 12.60 -6.54 0.78
C THR A 163 11.25 -7.20 1.15
N PRO A 164 10.55 -7.93 0.26
CA PRO A 164 9.34 -8.66 0.65
C PRO A 164 9.64 -9.78 1.66
N LEU A 165 10.75 -10.51 1.50
CA LEU A 165 11.16 -11.57 2.43
C LEU A 165 11.37 -11.01 3.84
N ILE A 166 12.11 -9.92 3.95
CA ILE A 166 12.34 -9.22 5.22
C ILE A 166 11.00 -8.74 5.81
N THR A 167 10.11 -8.21 4.97
CA THR A 167 8.77 -7.78 5.42
C THR A 167 7.97 -8.94 6.01
N GLY A 168 7.99 -10.11 5.38
CA GLY A 168 7.31 -11.31 5.88
C GLY A 168 7.85 -11.77 7.23
N VAL A 169 9.17 -11.77 7.41
CA VAL A 169 9.83 -12.11 8.68
C VAL A 169 9.48 -11.09 9.76
N LEU A 170 9.51 -9.80 9.45
CA LEU A 170 9.13 -8.73 10.38
C LEU A 170 7.67 -8.83 10.80
N ALA A 171 6.77 -9.13 9.86
CA ALA A 171 5.34 -9.32 10.15
C ALA A 171 5.11 -10.49 11.13
N PHE A 172 5.80 -11.62 10.90
CA PHE A 172 5.75 -12.77 11.80
C PHE A 172 6.32 -12.46 13.18
N LEU A 173 7.47 -11.78 13.25
CA LEU A 173 8.11 -11.39 14.51
C LEU A 173 7.22 -10.43 15.31
N ALA A 174 6.61 -9.44 14.64
CA ALA A 174 5.70 -8.50 15.25
C ALA A 174 4.47 -9.21 15.84
N LEU A 175 3.89 -10.16 15.11
CA LEU A 175 2.79 -10.99 15.61
C LEU A 175 3.21 -11.85 16.82
N TYR A 176 4.40 -12.47 16.75
CA TYR A 176 4.94 -13.28 17.83
C TYR A 176 5.17 -12.47 19.12
N LEU A 177 5.72 -11.27 18.99
CA LEU A 177 5.92 -10.35 20.12
C LEU A 177 4.57 -9.91 20.72
N LEU A 178 3.59 -9.56 19.87
CA LEU A 178 2.26 -9.21 20.33
C LEU A 178 1.56 -10.37 21.07
N ASP A 179 1.73 -11.61 20.59
CA ASP A 179 1.21 -12.82 21.24
C ASP A 179 1.79 -12.98 22.66
N ILE A 180 3.10 -12.80 22.81
CA ILE A 180 3.77 -12.89 24.12
C ILE A 180 3.31 -11.80 25.08
N ILE A 181 3.26 -10.55 24.61
CA ILE A 181 2.99 -9.39 25.45
C ILE A 181 1.53 -9.35 25.89
N LEU A 182 0.60 -9.53 24.95
CA LEU A 182 -0.82 -9.27 25.18
C LEU A 182 -1.64 -10.56 25.20
N LEU A 183 -1.60 -11.34 24.12
CA LEU A 183 -2.60 -12.39 23.88
C LEU A 183 -2.48 -13.59 24.83
N ARG A 184 -1.29 -13.83 25.41
CA ARG A 184 -1.07 -14.91 26.40
C ARG A 184 -1.43 -14.54 27.84
N LYS A 185 -1.52 -13.24 28.19
CA LYS A 185 -1.60 -12.80 29.59
C LYS A 185 -3.02 -12.70 30.17
N GLN A 186 -4.05 -13.16 29.43
CA GLN A 186 -5.48 -12.90 29.67
C GLN A 186 -5.76 -11.40 29.74
N PHE A 187 -6.57 -10.88 28.82
CA PHE A 187 -6.78 -9.45 28.59
C PHE A 187 -7.12 -8.65 29.86
N LYS A 188 -6.11 -8.11 30.54
CA LYS A 188 -6.29 -7.05 31.53
C LYS A 188 -6.48 -5.74 30.76
N HIS A 189 -7.60 -5.06 30.98
CA HIS A 189 -8.01 -3.87 30.23
C HIS A 189 -6.88 -2.83 30.05
N ASN A 190 -6.17 -2.51 31.12
CA ASN A 190 -5.10 -1.50 31.09
C ASN A 190 -3.96 -1.90 30.11
N LEU A 191 -3.64 -3.20 30.01
CA LEU A 191 -2.59 -3.67 29.11
C LEU A 191 -3.00 -3.51 27.63
N LEU A 192 -4.30 -3.65 27.33
CA LEU A 192 -4.83 -3.42 25.99
C LEU A 192 -4.70 -1.96 25.58
N THR A 193 -5.12 -1.01 26.43
CA THR A 193 -5.00 0.42 26.14
C THR A 193 -3.55 0.80 25.89
N TYR A 194 -2.62 0.42 26.79
CA TYR A 194 -1.20 0.73 26.60
C TYR A 194 -0.65 0.12 25.33
N THR A 195 -1.00 -1.13 25.00
CA THR A 195 -0.55 -1.78 23.75
C THR A 195 -1.06 -1.05 22.52
N VAL A 196 -2.34 -0.67 22.49
CA VAL A 196 -2.97 0.06 21.38
C VAL A 196 -2.37 1.46 21.24
N ALA A 197 -2.14 2.15 22.36
CA ALA A 197 -1.47 3.44 22.38
C ALA A 197 -0.03 3.33 21.85
N THR A 198 0.73 2.30 22.28
CA THR A 198 2.08 2.05 21.78
C THR A 198 2.08 1.74 20.28
N LEU A 199 1.11 1.00 19.75
CA LEU A 199 1.04 0.73 18.31
C LEU A 199 0.69 1.98 17.49
N HIS A 200 -0.19 2.85 18.00
CA HIS A 200 -0.42 4.15 17.37
C HIS A 200 0.83 5.04 17.44
N MET A 201 1.54 5.05 18.56
CA MET A 201 2.81 5.77 18.73
C MET A 201 3.85 5.30 17.70
N ILE A 202 4.04 3.98 17.57
CA ILE A 202 4.94 3.41 16.57
C ILE A 202 4.51 3.84 15.16
N SER A 203 3.22 3.75 14.85
CA SER A 203 2.69 4.10 13.53
C SER A 203 2.88 5.58 13.21
N SER A 204 2.60 6.48 14.14
CA SER A 204 2.79 7.92 13.95
C SER A 204 4.26 8.32 13.88
N THR A 205 5.13 7.70 14.69
CA THR A 205 6.58 7.88 14.58
C THR A 205 7.08 7.43 13.20
N LEU A 206 6.70 6.25 12.72
CA LEU A 206 7.09 5.79 11.39
C LEU A 206 6.61 6.74 10.29
N PHE A 207 5.38 7.25 10.40
CA PHE A 207 4.84 8.20 9.44
C PHE A 207 5.59 9.55 9.44
N THR A 208 5.80 10.13 10.62
CA THR A 208 6.52 11.40 10.74
C THR A 208 7.98 11.25 10.29
N PHE A 209 8.64 10.14 10.65
CA PHE A 209 10.00 9.84 10.18
C PHE A 209 10.04 9.68 8.66
N GLY A 210 9.06 8.95 8.12
CA GLY A 210 8.83 8.83 6.68
C GLY A 210 8.75 10.18 6.02
N LEU A 211 7.84 11.05 6.45
CA LEU A 211 7.67 12.39 5.87
C LEU A 211 8.94 13.24 5.93
N LEU A 212 9.63 13.25 7.08
CA LEU A 212 10.76 14.17 7.31
C LEU A 212 12.10 13.68 6.75
N TYR A 213 12.29 12.36 6.61
CA TYR A 213 13.53 11.77 6.12
C TYR A 213 13.29 10.92 4.88
N GLY A 214 12.55 9.81 5.01
CA GLY A 214 12.45 8.80 3.94
C GLY A 214 11.85 9.37 2.64
N ILE A 215 10.62 9.85 2.75
CA ILE A 215 9.84 10.46 1.67
C ILE A 215 10.52 11.73 1.16
N SER A 216 11.09 12.53 2.05
CA SER A 216 11.85 13.74 1.67
C SER A 216 13.01 13.39 0.73
N CYS A 217 13.77 12.32 1.00
CA CYS A 217 14.82 11.81 0.10
C CYS A 217 14.24 11.39 -1.27
N ASP A 218 13.17 10.57 -1.27
CA ASP A 218 12.56 10.06 -2.51
C ASP A 218 11.93 11.18 -3.37
N PHE A 219 11.63 12.33 -2.78
CA PHE A 219 11.01 13.50 -3.40
C PHE A 219 12.01 14.65 -3.62
N GLY A 220 13.30 14.44 -3.37
CA GLY A 220 14.34 15.44 -3.60
C GLY A 220 14.24 16.70 -2.72
N ILE A 221 13.50 16.63 -1.61
CA ILE A 221 13.58 17.62 -0.54
C ILE A 221 14.85 17.34 0.23
N VAL A 222 15.61 18.37 0.61
CA VAL A 222 16.76 18.20 1.51
C VAL A 222 16.26 17.51 2.79
N PRO A 223 16.61 16.23 3.01
CA PRO A 223 16.11 15.53 4.18
C PRO A 223 16.71 16.17 5.41
N LEU A 224 15.90 16.32 6.45
CA LEU A 224 16.43 16.68 7.77
C LEU A 224 17.48 15.63 8.15
N PRO A 225 18.60 15.99 8.81
CA PRO A 225 19.56 14.99 9.24
C PRO A 225 18.87 13.91 10.08
N LEU A 226 19.32 12.65 9.95
CA LEU A 226 18.68 11.46 10.52
C LEU A 226 18.31 11.65 12.00
N GLN A 227 19.19 12.29 12.76
CA GLN A 227 19.02 12.57 14.18
C GLN A 227 17.81 13.49 14.46
N TYR A 228 17.63 14.56 13.70
CA TYR A 228 16.53 15.51 13.88
C TYR A 228 15.20 14.92 13.43
N SER A 229 15.18 14.21 12.29
CA SER A 229 13.98 13.51 11.84
C SER A 229 13.54 12.44 12.86
N GLY A 230 14.49 11.65 13.36
CA GLY A 230 14.26 10.67 14.41
C GLY A 230 13.67 11.30 15.68
N LEU A 231 14.30 12.36 16.20
CA LEU A 231 13.81 13.05 17.39
C LEU A 231 12.41 13.64 17.20
N CYS A 232 12.17 14.39 16.12
CA CYS A 232 10.85 14.96 15.82
C CYS A 232 9.78 13.88 15.71
N SER A 233 10.08 12.77 15.04
CA SER A 233 9.14 11.66 14.85
C SER A 233 8.78 10.93 16.15
N VAL A 234 9.74 10.76 17.06
CA VAL A 234 9.51 10.19 18.39
C VAL A 234 8.68 11.15 19.24
N ILE A 235 8.95 12.46 19.19
CA ILE A 235 8.16 13.48 19.90
C ILE A 235 6.70 13.46 19.45
N VAL A 236 6.44 13.47 18.14
CA VAL A 236 5.07 13.38 17.60
C VAL A 236 4.41 12.06 18.02
N GLY A 237 5.17 10.96 17.99
CA GLY A 237 4.71 9.66 18.49
C GLY A 237 4.25 9.73 19.95
N LEU A 238 5.10 10.27 20.83
CA LEU A 238 4.82 10.42 22.26
C LEU A 238 3.61 11.31 22.51
N ILE A 239 3.43 12.39 21.74
CA ILE A 239 2.24 13.23 21.84
C ILE A 239 0.98 12.42 21.51
N VAL A 240 0.99 11.64 20.42
CA VAL A 240 -0.14 10.77 20.06
C VAL A 240 -0.39 9.71 21.14
N PHE A 241 0.67 9.12 21.70
CA PHE A 241 0.57 8.17 22.81
C PHE A 241 -0.15 8.80 24.01
N LEU A 242 0.29 9.99 24.45
CA LEU A 242 -0.31 10.70 25.57
C LEU A 242 -1.77 11.04 25.28
N ILE A 243 -2.10 11.50 24.07
CA ILE A 243 -3.48 11.79 23.68
C ILE A 243 -4.36 10.53 23.82
N ILE A 244 -3.90 9.38 23.34
CA ILE A 244 -4.68 8.13 23.42
C ILE A 244 -4.86 7.70 24.88
N VAL A 245 -3.79 7.72 25.67
CA VAL A 245 -3.85 7.29 27.08
C VAL A 245 -4.69 8.24 27.92
N PHE A 246 -4.64 9.56 27.69
CA PHE A 246 -5.38 10.52 28.52
C PHE A 246 -6.84 10.74 28.07
N PHE A 247 -7.13 10.72 26.76
CA PHE A 247 -8.46 11.04 26.24
C PHE A 247 -9.26 9.82 25.79
N ILE A 248 -8.61 8.80 25.22
CA ILE A 248 -9.31 7.65 24.63
C ILE A 248 -9.46 6.50 25.62
N ASP A 249 -8.51 6.30 26.54
CA ASP A 249 -8.62 5.32 27.63
C ASP A 249 -9.93 5.46 28.45
N PRO A 250 -10.33 6.64 28.95
CA PRO A 250 -11.58 6.76 29.69
C PRO A 250 -12.82 6.48 28.81
N MET A 251 -12.77 6.78 27.51
CA MET A 251 -13.87 6.50 26.59
C MET A 251 -14.00 5.01 26.28
N LEU A 252 -12.88 4.31 26.11
CA LEU A 252 -12.85 2.84 25.96
C LEU A 252 -13.37 2.17 27.23
N HIS A 253 -12.92 2.59 28.41
CA HIS A 253 -13.39 2.06 29.68
C HIS A 253 -14.93 2.13 29.81
N VAL A 254 -15.54 3.27 29.49
CA VAL A 254 -17.00 3.44 29.54
C VAL A 254 -17.73 2.54 28.54
N GLN A 255 -17.19 2.36 27.33
CA GLN A 255 -17.80 1.53 26.30
C GLN A 255 -17.71 0.03 26.62
N VAL A 256 -16.59 -0.41 27.17
CA VAL A 256 -16.40 -1.81 27.61
C VAL A 256 -17.34 -2.13 28.75
N GLU A 257 -17.42 -1.25 29.76
CA GLU A 257 -18.29 -1.43 30.91
C GLU A 257 -19.77 -1.48 30.47
N TYR A 258 -20.14 -0.66 29.48
CA TYR A 258 -21.46 -0.71 28.85
C TYR A 258 -21.73 -2.04 28.13
N ASP A 259 -20.78 -2.55 27.33
CA ASP A 259 -20.94 -3.81 26.60
C ASP A 259 -20.95 -5.04 27.53
N GLU A 260 -20.16 -5.02 28.60
CA GLU A 260 -20.19 -6.05 29.66
C GLU A 260 -21.51 -6.03 30.44
N GLN A 261 -22.02 -4.83 30.79
CA GLN A 261 -23.35 -4.69 31.40
C GLN A 261 -24.44 -5.19 30.47
N LYS A 262 -24.38 -4.83 29.18
CA LYS A 262 -25.35 -5.29 28.19
C LYS A 262 -25.30 -6.80 27.94
N ALA A 263 -24.12 -7.42 28.04
CA ALA A 263 -23.98 -8.87 27.97
C ALA A 263 -24.62 -9.56 29.19
N LYS A 264 -24.38 -9.04 30.40
CA LYS A 264 -25.02 -9.50 31.63
C LYS A 264 -26.54 -9.30 31.60
N ASP A 265 -27.02 -8.15 31.13
CA ASP A 265 -28.45 -7.87 30.98
C ASP A 265 -29.13 -8.80 29.96
N ASN A 266 -28.41 -9.25 28.93
CA ASN A 266 -28.91 -10.22 27.97
C ASN A 266 -28.90 -11.67 28.50
N GLU A 267 -27.98 -12.01 29.41
CA GLU A 267 -27.99 -13.29 30.12
C GLU A 267 -29.11 -13.35 31.17
N VAL A 268 -29.28 -12.28 31.96
CA VAL A 268 -30.40 -12.14 32.90
C VAL A 268 -31.75 -12.14 32.17
N ASN A 269 -31.87 -11.45 31.03
CA ASN A 269 -33.09 -11.52 30.21
C ASN A 269 -33.29 -12.89 29.55
N ARG A 270 -32.25 -13.70 29.31
CA ARG A 270 -32.44 -15.07 28.81
C ARG A 270 -33.05 -15.99 29.86
N ASP A 271 -32.70 -15.79 31.13
CA ASP A 271 -33.30 -16.53 32.25
C ASP A 271 -34.74 -16.06 32.53
N ASP A 272 -34.98 -14.75 32.46
CA ASP A 272 -36.31 -14.15 32.62
C ASP A 272 -37.25 -14.36 31.41
N HIS A 273 -36.73 -14.63 30.20
CA HIS A 273 -37.57 -14.94 29.04
C HIS A 273 -38.15 -16.35 29.02
N SER A 274 -37.91 -17.16 30.05
CA SER A 274 -38.80 -18.28 30.40
C SER A 274 -40.12 -17.82 31.06
N PHE A 275 -40.22 -16.54 31.44
CA PHE A 275 -41.40 -15.96 32.07
C PHE A 275 -41.66 -14.50 31.63
N ARG A 276 -42.51 -14.39 30.60
CA ARG A 276 -43.34 -13.24 30.21
C ARG A 276 -42.75 -12.18 29.28
N VAL A 277 -43.49 -12.06 28.19
CA VAL A 277 -43.46 -11.01 27.17
C VAL A 277 -44.14 -9.73 27.70
N ASN A 278 -43.53 -8.59 27.36
CA ASN A 278 -44.07 -7.23 27.15
C ASN A 278 -43.81 -6.10 28.16
N ARG A 279 -43.40 -4.98 27.50
CA ARG A 279 -43.29 -3.57 27.90
C ARG A 279 -42.10 -3.21 28.79
N PHE A 280 -41.15 -2.46 28.24
CA PHE A 280 -40.89 -1.07 28.66
C PHE A 280 -40.12 -0.31 27.56
N LYS A 281 -40.59 0.92 27.26
CA LYS A 281 -39.94 1.89 26.36
C LYS A 281 -38.72 2.47 27.07
N VAL A 282 -37.52 2.27 26.52
CA VAL A 282 -36.30 2.99 26.95
C VAL A 282 -36.01 4.14 25.98
N LYS A 283 -35.87 5.35 26.53
CA LYS A 283 -35.44 6.57 25.83
C LYS A 283 -34.00 6.38 25.31
N LYS A 284 -33.81 6.53 24.00
CA LYS A 284 -32.49 6.62 23.35
C LYS A 284 -31.78 7.90 23.77
N ILE A 285 -30.67 7.80 24.48
CA ILE A 285 -29.69 8.89 24.60
C ILE A 285 -28.69 8.69 23.45
N ASN A 286 -28.84 9.48 22.38
CA ASN A 286 -27.87 9.54 21.28
C ASN A 286 -26.73 10.49 21.71
N MET A 287 -25.56 9.97 22.09
CA MET A 287 -24.36 10.82 22.26
C MET A 287 -23.24 10.54 21.24
N LEU A 288 -23.53 9.81 20.16
CA LEU A 288 -22.65 9.71 19.00
C LEU A 288 -23.45 9.93 17.70
N PRO A 289 -22.93 10.71 16.74
CA PRO A 289 -23.59 10.83 15.44
C PRO A 289 -23.62 9.46 14.78
N LYS A 290 -24.82 8.94 14.51
CA LYS A 290 -25.07 7.63 13.85
C LYS A 290 -24.35 7.44 12.51
N LYS A 291 -23.75 8.49 11.94
CA LYS A 291 -22.91 8.43 10.73
C LYS A 291 -21.57 7.70 10.93
N PHE A 292 -21.12 7.47 12.17
CA PHE A 292 -19.87 6.75 12.49
C PHE A 292 -20.09 5.31 13.02
N MET A 293 -21.30 4.78 12.94
CA MET A 293 -21.53 3.36 13.27
C MET A 293 -20.94 2.47 12.16
N ILE A 294 -19.83 1.83 12.48
CA ILE A 294 -19.30 0.67 11.75
C ILE A 294 -20.42 -0.36 11.69
N SER A 295 -20.87 -0.71 10.49
CA SER A 295 -21.81 -1.81 10.27
C SER A 295 -21.09 -3.12 10.57
N ILE A 296 -21.06 -3.53 11.83
CA ILE A 296 -20.73 -4.91 12.23
C ILE A 296 -21.96 -5.76 11.91
N ASP A 297 -22.26 -5.93 10.63
CA ASP A 297 -23.20 -6.94 10.17
C ASP A 297 -22.49 -7.72 9.06
N GLY A 298 -21.92 -8.85 9.49
CA GLY A 298 -21.15 -9.78 8.67
C GLY A 298 -22.02 -10.52 7.67
N LYS A 299 -22.48 -9.81 6.64
CA LYS A 299 -23.01 -10.43 5.42
C LYS A 299 -22.28 -9.84 4.22
N THR A 300 -21.08 -10.36 3.95
CA THR A 300 -20.50 -10.28 2.60
C THR A 300 -21.14 -11.38 1.73
N PRO A 301 -21.60 -11.06 0.52
CA PRO A 301 -22.20 -12.04 -0.37
C PRO A 301 -21.14 -12.86 -1.14
N ILE A 302 -21.37 -14.16 -1.17
CA ILE A 302 -21.12 -15.14 -2.25
C ILE A 302 -19.71 -15.14 -2.88
N THR A 303 -18.86 -16.06 -2.43
CA THR A 303 -17.83 -16.69 -3.26
C THR A 303 -18.16 -18.18 -3.43
N ASN A 304 -19.00 -18.49 -4.42
CA ASN A 304 -18.85 -19.77 -5.10
C ASN A 304 -17.52 -19.68 -5.84
N HIS A 305 -16.53 -20.53 -5.52
CA HIS A 305 -15.63 -21.16 -6.50
C HIS A 305 -14.56 -22.04 -5.82
N ILE A 306 -14.76 -23.36 -5.98
CA ILE A 306 -13.81 -24.42 -6.37
C ILE A 306 -12.68 -24.79 -5.38
N SER A 307 -12.49 -26.11 -5.25
CA SER A 307 -11.69 -26.84 -4.27
C SER A 307 -10.19 -26.50 -4.25
N PRO A 308 -9.57 -26.42 -3.05
CA PRO A 308 -8.14 -26.21 -2.88
C PRO A 308 -7.38 -27.54 -2.91
N GLU A 309 -6.45 -27.71 -3.84
CA GLU A 309 -5.45 -28.79 -3.76
C GLU A 309 -4.07 -28.20 -4.12
N GLY A 310 -3.11 -28.33 -3.18
CA GLY A 310 -1.70 -27.98 -3.41
C GLY A 310 -0.91 -27.46 -2.20
N MET A 311 -1.52 -26.70 -1.29
CA MET A 311 -0.84 -26.18 -0.07
C MET A 311 -1.55 -26.45 1.25
N ASP A 312 -2.73 -27.08 1.26
CA ASP A 312 -3.33 -27.56 2.51
C ASP A 312 -2.37 -28.52 3.23
N VAL A 313 -1.60 -29.33 2.49
CA VAL A 313 -0.52 -30.18 3.04
C VAL A 313 0.63 -29.38 3.66
N ILE A 314 0.99 -28.20 3.11
CA ILE A 314 2.05 -27.35 3.69
C ILE A 314 1.51 -26.60 4.90
N LYS A 315 0.29 -26.07 4.84
CA LYS A 315 -0.38 -25.45 6.00
C LYS A 315 -0.60 -26.46 7.13
N GLU A 316 -0.94 -27.71 6.82
CA GLU A 316 -1.03 -28.82 7.78
C GLU A 316 0.34 -29.25 8.33
N LYS A 317 1.43 -29.17 7.55
CA LYS A 317 2.78 -29.52 8.03
C LYS A 317 3.46 -28.39 8.82
N VAL A 318 3.27 -27.15 8.41
CA VAL A 318 3.93 -25.96 8.98
C VAL A 318 3.09 -25.32 10.08
N GLY A 319 1.76 -25.32 9.93
CA GLY A 319 0.80 -24.77 10.89
C GLY A 319 1.04 -25.26 12.32
N PRO A 320 1.15 -26.58 12.59
CA PRO A 320 1.40 -27.10 13.94
C PRO A 320 2.74 -26.65 14.54
N LYS A 321 3.79 -26.50 13.71
CA LYS A 321 5.11 -26.00 14.16
C LYS A 321 5.06 -24.52 14.53
N ILE A 322 4.27 -23.73 13.80
CA ILE A 322 4.01 -22.32 14.11
C ILE A 322 3.10 -22.19 15.35
N GLN A 323 2.07 -23.05 15.48
CA GLN A 323 1.14 -23.06 16.62
C GLN A 323 1.83 -23.35 17.95
N LYS A 324 2.93 -24.11 17.94
CA LYS A 324 3.78 -24.30 19.12
C LYS A 324 4.35 -22.96 19.65
N HIS A 325 4.55 -21.99 18.75
CA HIS A 325 5.15 -20.70 19.03
C HIS A 325 4.13 -19.55 19.13
N ILE A 326 2.97 -19.62 18.48
CA ILE A 326 1.87 -18.66 18.64
C ILE A 326 0.75 -19.38 19.38
N ARG A 327 0.63 -19.12 20.69
CA ARG A 327 -0.21 -19.93 21.59
C ARG A 327 -1.64 -19.41 21.74
N SER A 328 -1.89 -18.13 21.48
CA SER A 328 -3.24 -17.57 21.61
C SER A 328 -4.08 -17.83 20.36
N ASP A 329 -5.37 -18.07 20.60
CA ASP A 329 -6.35 -18.06 19.52
C ASP A 329 -6.61 -16.60 19.11
N VAL A 330 -5.80 -16.12 18.17
CA VAL A 330 -5.95 -14.78 17.60
C VAL A 330 -7.39 -14.58 17.10
N ASN A 331 -8.10 -15.65 16.69
CA ASN A 331 -9.45 -15.55 16.15
C ASN A 331 -10.54 -15.30 17.20
N ASN A 332 -10.29 -15.64 18.47
CA ASN A 332 -11.31 -15.58 19.53
C ASN A 332 -11.06 -14.40 20.47
N ILE A 333 -11.06 -13.20 19.88
CA ILE A 333 -10.77 -11.94 20.55
C ILE A 333 -12.07 -11.15 20.75
N ASN A 334 -12.21 -10.52 21.93
CA ASN A 334 -13.38 -9.71 22.29
C ASN A 334 -13.61 -8.55 21.30
N SER A 335 -14.88 -8.15 21.13
CA SER A 335 -15.32 -7.08 20.22
C SER A 335 -14.55 -5.77 20.43
N VAL A 336 -14.31 -5.42 21.69
CA VAL A 336 -13.57 -4.22 22.12
C VAL A 336 -12.13 -4.25 21.61
N THR A 337 -11.44 -5.36 21.83
CA THR A 337 -10.06 -5.53 21.38
C THR A 337 -9.98 -5.48 19.87
N LYS A 338 -10.92 -6.14 19.18
CA LYS A 338 -11.04 -6.06 17.71
C LYS A 338 -11.21 -4.61 17.26
N TYR A 339 -12.07 -3.84 17.90
CA TYR A 339 -12.27 -2.42 17.60
C TYR A 339 -11.00 -1.61 17.83
N ALA A 340 -10.31 -1.80 18.97
CA ALA A 340 -9.11 -1.06 19.31
C ALA A 340 -7.94 -1.35 18.33
N PHE A 341 -7.77 -2.58 17.86
CA PHE A 341 -6.80 -2.87 16.79
C PHE A 341 -7.24 -2.34 15.42
N SER A 342 -8.56 -2.27 15.18
CA SER A 342 -9.11 -1.74 13.93
C SER A 342 -8.81 -0.24 13.76
N THR A 343 -8.81 0.53 14.84
CA THR A 343 -8.44 1.96 14.80
C THR A 343 -6.97 2.15 14.44
N VAL A 344 -6.07 1.35 15.05
CA VAL A 344 -4.63 1.36 14.71
C VAL A 344 -4.43 1.00 13.23
N LEU A 345 -5.13 -0.03 12.75
CA LEU A 345 -5.01 -0.50 11.36
C LEU A 345 -5.47 0.60 10.39
N PHE A 346 -6.64 1.18 10.62
CA PHE A 346 -7.14 2.26 9.77
C PHE A 346 -6.21 3.47 9.74
N PHE A 347 -5.65 3.84 10.89
CA PHE A 347 -4.65 4.91 11.01
C PHE A 347 -3.38 4.61 10.21
N THR A 348 -2.85 3.39 10.34
CA THR A 348 -1.67 2.92 9.60
C THR A 348 -1.92 2.89 8.09
N CYS A 349 -3.12 2.45 7.66
CA CYS A 349 -3.54 2.48 6.26
C CYS A 349 -3.62 3.92 5.72
N GLY A 350 -4.11 4.89 6.52
CA GLY A 350 -4.17 6.30 6.12
C GLY A 350 -2.79 6.88 5.77
N PHE A 351 -1.74 6.47 6.48
CA PHE A 351 -0.37 6.86 6.17
C PHE A 351 0.12 6.29 4.85
N MET A 352 -0.09 4.99 4.65
CA MET A 352 0.22 4.36 3.37
C MET A 352 -0.58 4.98 2.22
N ALA A 353 -1.81 5.44 2.49
CA ALA A 353 -2.66 6.08 1.51
C ALA A 353 -2.02 7.33 0.93
N PHE A 354 -1.45 8.17 1.80
CA PHE A 354 -0.75 9.39 1.37
C PHE A 354 0.50 9.06 0.54
N ILE A 355 1.34 8.14 1.02
CA ILE A 355 2.58 7.74 0.32
C ILE A 355 2.25 7.21 -1.08
N GLN A 356 1.32 6.25 -1.15
CA GLN A 356 0.91 5.64 -2.40
C GLN A 356 0.24 6.65 -3.34
N ALA A 357 -0.51 7.62 -2.80
CA ALA A 357 -1.12 8.67 -3.60
C ALA A 357 -0.11 9.62 -4.25
N VAL A 358 0.95 10.00 -3.53
CA VAL A 358 2.05 10.79 -4.11
C VAL A 358 2.81 9.97 -5.14
N GLU A 359 3.07 8.69 -4.86
CA GLU A 359 3.71 7.77 -5.80
C GLU A 359 2.89 7.64 -7.09
N ASN A 360 1.56 7.49 -7.01
CA ASN A 360 0.70 7.41 -8.19
C ASN A 360 0.82 8.64 -9.10
N ILE A 361 0.89 9.85 -8.51
CA ILE A 361 1.09 11.08 -9.30
C ILE A 361 2.50 11.10 -9.90
N ARG A 362 3.53 10.80 -9.09
CA ARG A 362 4.93 10.74 -9.54
C ARG A 362 5.09 9.83 -10.75
N LEU A 363 4.61 8.60 -10.65
CA LEU A 363 4.79 7.57 -11.68
C LEU A 363 4.00 7.85 -12.96
N SER A 364 2.94 8.65 -12.87
CA SER A 364 2.15 9.05 -14.03
C SER A 364 2.72 10.31 -14.69
N ALA A 365 2.93 11.37 -13.90
CA ALA A 365 3.26 12.68 -14.41
C ALA A 365 4.75 12.84 -14.78
N LEU A 366 5.68 12.23 -14.05
CA LEU A 366 7.11 12.43 -14.27
C LEU A 366 7.57 11.97 -15.68
N PRO A 367 7.17 10.78 -16.18
CA PRO A 367 7.46 10.35 -17.55
C PRO A 367 7.01 11.36 -18.62
N LEU A 368 5.81 11.92 -18.45
CA LEU A 368 5.26 12.92 -19.37
C LEU A 368 6.00 14.25 -19.25
N ASN A 369 6.41 14.64 -18.05
CA ASN A 369 7.18 15.86 -17.86
C ASN A 369 8.53 15.79 -18.58
N ILE A 370 9.21 14.65 -18.48
CA ILE A 370 10.46 14.41 -19.20
C ILE A 370 10.21 14.55 -20.71
N LEU A 371 9.16 13.93 -21.25
CA LEU A 371 8.80 14.05 -22.66
C LEU A 371 8.55 15.51 -23.10
N ILE A 372 7.84 16.30 -22.29
CA ILE A 372 7.57 17.72 -22.57
C ILE A 372 8.87 18.55 -22.54
N LYS A 373 9.73 18.33 -21.54
CA LYS A 373 11.02 19.02 -21.44
C LYS A 373 11.89 18.80 -22.67
N VAL A 374 11.92 17.57 -23.17
CA VAL A 374 12.70 17.27 -24.37
C VAL A 374 12.10 17.94 -25.61
N TYR A 375 10.78 17.95 -25.74
CA TYR A 375 10.11 18.71 -26.81
C TYR A 375 10.43 20.22 -26.76
N GLN A 376 10.60 20.77 -25.55
CA GLN A 376 10.98 22.17 -25.32
C GLN A 376 12.48 22.44 -25.46
N HIS A 377 13.28 21.44 -25.86
CA HIS A 377 14.75 21.51 -25.91
C HIS A 377 15.40 21.91 -24.57
N GLU A 378 14.76 21.56 -23.45
CA GLU A 378 15.34 21.74 -22.12
C GLU A 378 16.33 20.61 -21.79
N VAL A 379 17.36 20.93 -21.00
CA VAL A 379 18.33 19.93 -20.54
C VAL A 379 17.67 18.94 -19.58
N ILE A 380 17.77 17.65 -19.87
CA ILE A 380 17.30 16.59 -19.00
C ILE A 380 18.28 16.44 -17.83
N THR A 381 17.85 16.81 -16.63
CA THR A 381 18.58 16.57 -15.39
C THR A 381 18.24 15.19 -14.81
N GLU A 382 19.15 14.61 -14.02
CA GLU A 382 18.93 13.31 -13.35
C GLU A 382 17.69 13.32 -12.45
N THR A 383 17.40 14.46 -11.84
CA THR A 383 16.21 14.72 -11.04
C THR A 383 15.34 15.77 -11.72
N THR A 384 14.03 15.56 -11.76
CA THR A 384 13.07 16.48 -12.38
C THR A 384 11.86 16.73 -11.49
N SER A 385 11.48 18.00 -11.33
CA SER A 385 10.26 18.39 -10.60
C SER A 385 8.99 18.12 -11.41
N ILE A 386 7.84 18.03 -10.73
CA ILE A 386 6.53 17.85 -11.39
C ILE A 386 5.77 19.18 -11.34
N PRO A 387 5.45 19.78 -12.50
CA PRO A 387 4.65 21.00 -12.54
C PRO A 387 3.26 20.76 -11.93
N PRO A 388 2.71 21.73 -11.16
CA PRO A 388 1.38 21.60 -10.56
C PRO A 388 0.28 21.31 -11.59
N LEU A 389 0.38 21.90 -12.78
CA LEU A 389 -0.56 21.66 -13.88
C LEU A 389 -0.55 20.20 -14.35
N LEU A 390 0.62 19.58 -14.38
CA LEU A 390 0.77 18.19 -14.80
C LEU A 390 0.27 17.23 -13.71
N ALA A 391 0.51 17.56 -12.44
CA ALA A 391 -0.09 16.84 -11.32
C ALA A 391 -1.62 16.94 -11.36
N LEU A 392 -2.17 18.11 -11.68
CA LEU A 392 -3.61 18.33 -11.86
C LEU A 392 -4.16 17.55 -13.06
N TYR A 393 -3.40 17.41 -14.14
CA TYR A 393 -3.79 16.66 -15.34
C TYR A 393 -4.03 15.17 -15.04
N VAL A 394 -3.14 14.53 -14.26
CA VAL A 394 -3.24 13.08 -13.98
C VAL A 394 -4.17 12.73 -12.82
N THR A 395 -4.32 13.62 -11.84
CA THR A 395 -5.03 13.35 -10.58
C THR A 395 -6.50 12.90 -10.76
N PRO A 396 -7.33 13.56 -11.59
CA PRO A 396 -8.71 13.15 -11.81
C PRO A 396 -8.82 11.72 -12.36
N VAL A 397 -7.91 11.34 -13.25
CA VAL A 397 -7.94 10.02 -13.88
C VAL A 397 -7.44 8.93 -12.93
N ILE A 398 -6.48 9.23 -12.05
CA ILE A 398 -6.11 8.36 -10.92
C ILE A 398 -7.34 8.12 -10.03
N CYS A 399 -8.09 9.17 -9.68
CA CYS A 399 -9.33 9.05 -8.91
C CYS A 399 -10.39 8.18 -9.62
N CYS A 400 -10.53 8.32 -10.94
CA CYS A 400 -11.38 7.44 -11.73
C CYS A 400 -10.93 5.97 -11.65
N GLY A 401 -9.63 5.70 -11.74
CA GLY A 401 -9.06 4.36 -11.59
C GLY A 401 -9.40 3.72 -10.24
N ILE A 402 -9.21 4.48 -9.16
CA ILE A 402 -9.57 4.08 -7.79
C ILE A 402 -11.06 3.71 -7.71
N TYR A 403 -11.94 4.58 -8.22
CA TYR A 403 -13.39 4.42 -8.09
C TYR A 403 -13.93 3.23 -8.88
N PHE A 404 -13.57 3.14 -10.17
CA PHE A 404 -14.15 2.18 -11.09
C PHE A 404 -13.51 0.79 -11.00
N MET A 405 -12.19 0.72 -10.87
CA MET A 405 -11.46 -0.55 -10.99
C MET A 405 -10.71 -0.94 -9.71
N GLY A 406 -10.41 0.00 -8.82
CA GLY A 406 -9.63 -0.27 -7.61
C GLY A 406 -10.19 -1.36 -6.70
N GLY A 407 -11.52 -1.50 -6.65
CA GLY A 407 -12.16 -2.54 -5.84
C GLY A 407 -11.81 -3.97 -6.26
N ARG A 408 -11.51 -4.21 -7.55
CA ARG A 408 -11.16 -5.56 -8.04
C ARG A 408 -9.84 -6.04 -7.45
N VAL A 409 -8.79 -5.24 -7.62
CA VAL A 409 -7.44 -5.56 -7.13
C VAL A 409 -7.43 -5.62 -5.61
N MET A 410 -8.10 -4.66 -4.96
CA MET A 410 -8.18 -4.61 -3.50
C MET A 410 -8.88 -5.85 -2.92
N ASN A 411 -9.98 -6.30 -3.51
CA ASN A 411 -10.70 -7.49 -3.02
C ASN A 411 -9.87 -8.77 -3.16
N THR A 412 -9.10 -8.91 -4.25
CA THR A 412 -8.15 -10.03 -4.39
C THR A 412 -7.15 -10.05 -3.24
N VAL A 413 -6.48 -8.93 -2.98
CA VAL A 413 -5.48 -8.86 -1.88
C VAL A 413 -6.14 -9.05 -0.51
N ALA A 414 -7.34 -8.50 -0.32
CA ALA A 414 -8.07 -8.54 0.94
C ALA A 414 -8.55 -9.96 1.32
N PHE A 415 -9.10 -10.71 0.37
CA PHE A 415 -9.83 -11.94 0.66
C PHE A 415 -9.13 -13.21 0.17
N ASP A 416 -8.29 -13.15 -0.85
CA ASP A 416 -7.70 -14.35 -1.44
C ASP A 416 -6.40 -14.82 -0.76
N LEU A 417 -5.75 -13.97 0.04
CA LEU A 417 -4.44 -14.24 0.67
C LEU A 417 -4.51 -14.97 2.02
N GLY A 418 -5.70 -15.32 2.52
CA GLY A 418 -5.89 -16.19 3.69
C GLY A 418 -5.71 -15.55 5.07
N CYS A 419 -5.49 -14.23 5.15
CA CYS A 419 -5.55 -13.47 6.40
C CYS A 419 -6.99 -13.12 6.77
N ASN A 420 -7.48 -13.61 7.92
CA ASN A 420 -8.86 -13.39 8.32
C ASN A 420 -9.03 -12.43 9.51
N ASN A 421 -7.93 -11.98 10.11
CA ASN A 421 -7.96 -11.27 11.38
C ASN A 421 -7.36 -9.86 11.32
N VAL A 422 -7.99 -8.92 12.02
CA VAL A 422 -7.55 -7.52 12.18
C VAL A 422 -6.10 -7.46 12.66
N ILE A 423 -5.71 -8.31 13.62
CA ILE A 423 -4.34 -8.29 14.16
C ILE A 423 -3.32 -8.69 13.09
N THR A 424 -3.59 -9.74 12.30
CA THR A 424 -2.66 -10.15 11.25
C THR A 424 -2.60 -9.15 10.11
N HIS A 425 -3.72 -8.53 9.76
CA HIS A 425 -3.75 -7.42 8.80
C HIS A 425 -2.95 -6.20 9.32
N LEU A 426 -3.05 -5.87 10.60
CA LEU A 426 -2.27 -4.81 11.23
C LEU A 426 -0.77 -5.12 11.24
N MET A 427 -0.36 -6.33 11.62
CA MET A 427 1.06 -6.71 11.64
C MET A 427 1.66 -6.71 10.23
N ALA A 428 0.91 -7.18 9.22
CA ALA A 428 1.32 -7.12 7.83
C ALA A 428 1.50 -5.66 7.36
N GLN A 429 0.53 -4.79 7.65
CA GLN A 429 0.59 -3.38 7.27
C GLN A 429 1.75 -2.67 7.98
N LEU A 430 1.92 -2.89 9.28
CA LEU A 430 2.96 -2.24 10.08
C LEU A 430 4.36 -2.67 9.64
N ALA A 431 4.58 -3.96 9.39
CA ALA A 431 5.85 -4.46 8.86
C ALA A 431 6.15 -3.85 7.48
N THR A 432 5.15 -3.77 6.61
CA THR A 432 5.28 -3.15 5.28
C THR A 432 5.67 -1.67 5.40
N THR A 433 5.01 -0.93 6.28
CA THR A 433 5.34 0.48 6.56
C THR A 433 6.76 0.65 7.10
N ILE A 434 7.24 -0.24 7.98
CA ILE A 434 8.64 -0.19 8.47
C ILE A 434 9.61 -0.33 7.31
N VAL A 435 9.45 -1.36 6.47
CA VAL A 435 10.38 -1.63 5.36
C VAL A 435 10.40 -0.48 4.37
N ILE A 436 9.23 0.05 3.99
CA ILE A 436 9.14 1.17 3.04
C ILE A 436 9.83 2.42 3.58
N ASN A 437 9.60 2.78 4.84
CA ASN A 437 10.23 3.98 5.43
C ASN A 437 11.75 3.84 5.64
N MET A 438 12.25 2.63 5.86
CA MET A 438 13.68 2.36 6.03
C MET A 438 14.41 2.11 4.71
N SER A 439 13.70 1.87 3.62
CA SER A 439 14.34 1.59 2.33
C SER A 439 15.19 2.75 1.81
N PRO A 440 14.76 4.03 1.91
CA PRO A 440 15.59 5.17 1.52
C PRO A 440 16.86 5.32 2.38
N THR A 441 16.80 5.07 3.69
CA THR A 441 17.97 5.18 4.58
C THR A 441 19.03 4.11 4.28
N LEU A 442 18.58 2.94 3.82
CA LEU A 442 19.44 1.81 3.48
C LEU A 442 19.89 1.83 2.01
N ASN A 443 19.41 2.78 1.19
CA ASN A 443 19.62 2.79 -0.27
C ASN A 443 19.18 1.48 -0.95
N VAL A 444 18.07 0.89 -0.51
CA VAL A 444 17.52 -0.35 -1.03
C VAL A 444 16.21 -0.08 -1.78
N TYR A 445 16.03 -0.72 -2.93
CA TYR A 445 14.77 -0.62 -3.68
C TYR A 445 13.69 -1.54 -3.08
N HIS A 446 12.45 -1.07 -3.06
CA HIS A 446 11.32 -1.79 -2.47
C HIS A 446 10.09 -1.76 -3.37
N SER A 447 9.12 -2.63 -3.08
CA SER A 447 7.81 -2.60 -3.70
C SER A 447 6.70 -2.73 -2.67
N ASN A 448 5.83 -1.71 -2.59
CA ASN A 448 4.72 -1.68 -1.64
C ASN A 448 3.82 -2.91 -1.77
N SER A 449 3.41 -3.24 -3.00
CA SER A 449 2.58 -4.40 -3.29
C SER A 449 3.22 -5.71 -2.87
N TYR A 450 4.50 -5.92 -3.20
CA TYR A 450 5.15 -7.21 -2.90
C TYR A 450 5.40 -7.36 -1.41
N CYS A 451 5.86 -6.30 -0.73
CA CYS A 451 6.05 -6.32 0.71
C CYS A 451 4.75 -6.64 1.44
N LEU A 452 3.63 -6.00 1.05
CA LEU A 452 2.33 -6.27 1.67
C LEU A 452 1.81 -7.67 1.38
N VAL A 453 1.77 -8.07 0.10
CA VAL A 453 1.27 -9.37 -0.33
C VAL A 453 2.08 -10.49 0.33
N PHE A 454 3.41 -10.38 0.36
CA PHE A 454 4.27 -11.38 0.98
C PHE A 454 4.10 -11.43 2.49
N ALA A 455 3.95 -10.28 3.16
CA ALA A 455 3.63 -10.24 4.59
C ALA A 455 2.31 -10.93 4.91
N MET A 456 1.27 -10.70 4.10
CA MET A 456 -0.02 -11.35 4.24
C MET A 456 0.07 -12.86 4.00
N ILE A 457 0.78 -13.30 2.97
CA ILE A 457 1.01 -14.73 2.71
C ILE A 457 1.74 -15.40 3.90
N CYS A 458 2.80 -14.77 4.41
CA CYS A 458 3.55 -15.27 5.57
C CYS A 458 2.65 -15.44 6.79
N LEU A 459 1.81 -14.45 7.08
CA LEU A 459 0.86 -14.52 8.20
C LEU A 459 -0.31 -15.47 7.93
N GLY A 460 -0.68 -15.72 6.68
CA GLY A 460 -1.70 -16.70 6.29
C GLY A 460 -1.33 -18.16 6.59
N PHE A 461 -0.04 -18.45 6.81
CA PHE A 461 0.44 -19.74 7.31
C PHE A 461 0.25 -19.93 8.81
N VAL A 462 0.02 -18.84 9.56
CA VAL A 462 -0.38 -18.96 10.96
C VAL A 462 -1.75 -19.64 10.98
N PRO A 463 -1.95 -20.71 11.79
CA PRO A 463 -3.23 -21.40 11.84
C PRO A 463 -4.37 -20.44 12.15
N GLN A 464 -5.22 -20.24 11.15
CA GLN A 464 -6.45 -19.45 11.23
C GLN A 464 -7.56 -20.25 10.54
N ASN A 465 -8.82 -19.98 10.90
CA ASN A 465 -9.99 -20.64 10.31
C ASN A 465 -10.17 -20.36 8.80
N GLY A 466 -9.30 -19.57 8.17
CA GLY A 466 -9.33 -19.21 6.75
C GLY A 466 -8.55 -20.16 5.83
N LYS A 467 -9.15 -20.46 4.67
CA LYS A 467 -8.49 -21.13 3.56
C LYS A 467 -7.92 -20.10 2.59
N MET A 468 -6.68 -20.30 2.13
CA MET A 468 -6.02 -19.41 1.16
C MET A 468 -6.45 -19.79 -0.26
N ASN A 469 -6.79 -18.81 -1.11
CA ASN A 469 -7.19 -19.08 -2.48
C ASN A 469 -5.95 -19.30 -3.37
N TRP A 470 -5.72 -20.56 -3.72
CA TRP A 470 -4.48 -20.97 -4.37
C TRP A 470 -4.37 -20.53 -5.84
N LYS A 471 -5.51 -20.43 -6.54
CA LYS A 471 -5.53 -19.95 -7.92
C LYS A 471 -5.15 -18.46 -7.97
N ALA A 472 -5.65 -17.68 -7.02
CA ALA A 472 -5.28 -16.28 -6.86
C ALA A 472 -3.80 -16.13 -6.51
N LEU A 473 -3.29 -16.89 -5.53
CA LEU A 473 -1.86 -16.89 -5.19
C LEU A 473 -0.98 -17.25 -6.39
N ARG A 474 -1.33 -18.31 -7.13
CA ARG A 474 -0.59 -18.71 -8.34
C ARG A 474 -0.59 -17.62 -9.40
N ASN A 475 -1.73 -16.98 -9.64
CA ASN A 475 -1.83 -15.89 -10.61
C ASN A 475 -0.97 -14.68 -10.19
N ILE A 476 -0.96 -14.34 -8.91
CA ILE A 476 -0.09 -13.32 -8.32
C ILE A 476 1.38 -13.69 -8.54
N VAL A 477 1.79 -14.92 -8.18
CA VAL A 477 3.16 -15.40 -8.33
C VAL A 477 3.61 -15.43 -9.80
N ILE A 478 2.72 -15.79 -10.73
CA ILE A 478 3.02 -15.75 -12.18
C ILE A 478 3.31 -14.32 -12.63
N VAL A 479 2.51 -13.35 -12.18
CA VAL A 479 2.74 -11.93 -12.47
C VAL A 479 3.97 -11.38 -11.75
N PHE A 480 4.41 -12.04 -10.67
CA PHE A 480 5.60 -11.67 -9.91
C PHE A 480 6.87 -12.36 -10.40
N LYS A 481 6.78 -13.27 -11.39
CA LYS A 481 7.95 -13.93 -11.94
C LYS A 481 8.75 -12.89 -12.75
N PRO A 482 10.04 -12.66 -12.44
CA PRO A 482 10.86 -11.65 -13.09
C PRO A 482 11.07 -11.91 -14.57
#